data_AF-A0ABD0Y6Y1-F1
#
_entry.id   AF-A0ABD0Y6Y1-F1
#
_cell.length_a   1.000
_cell.length_b   1.000
_cell.length_c   1.000
_cell.angle_alpha   90.00
_cell.angle_beta   90.00
_cell.angle_gamma   90.00
#
_symmetry.space_group_name_H-M   'P 1'
#
loop_
_entity.id
_entity.type
_entity.pdbx_description
1 polymer ?
#
loop_
_entity_poly.entity_id
_entity_poly.type
_entity_poly.pdbx_seq_one_letter_code
_entity_poly.pdbx_strand_id
1 'polypeptide(L)'
;MQRLVQYDIRLTFWFYLSIRVFIGMISGTAFAMFEGAVIAILREHKADYGLQRMYATIGGMISSPVSGWLIDYASEIYGYTDFSPAFYLYAGLKIVSAMLMLTINLEFKVPATNVLSDVVTVLKKIEIVALFLTCFILGTAWGYIESFLFWLLQDLGASRSLMGITITVGGIAGLPLLVMSGPIIDRIGHANVLFIGFIFYAIRLIGYSLIYNPWMCLIFEAMESVTSSLAFTAAVTYAAKLSTTTTDSSIQGLLGGLYFGVGGYHFNRLLFDV
;
A
#
# COMPACT_ATOMS: atom_id res chain seq x y z
N MET A 1 -46.88 2.00 2.04
CA MET A 1 -46.47 3.39 2.24
C MET A 1 -45.01 3.38 2.68
N GLN A 2 -44.06 3.45 1.74
CA GLN A 2 -42.63 3.49 2.05
C GLN A 2 -42.32 4.84 2.71
N ARG A 3 -41.80 4.83 3.95
CA ARG A 3 -41.32 6.03 4.64
C ARG A 3 -40.16 6.57 3.80
N LEU A 4 -40.37 7.66 3.07
CA LEU A 4 -39.29 8.42 2.45
C LEU A 4 -38.47 9.03 3.60
N VAL A 5 -37.38 8.38 3.96
CA VAL A 5 -36.39 8.94 4.88
C VAL A 5 -35.72 10.08 4.13
N GLN A 6 -36.16 11.31 4.39
CA GLN A 6 -35.45 12.51 3.92
C GLN A 6 -34.15 12.61 4.72
N TYR A 7 -33.05 12.15 4.13
CA TYR A 7 -31.73 12.35 4.68
C TYR A 7 -31.32 13.81 4.46
N ASP A 8 -30.91 14.49 5.54
CA ASP A 8 -30.24 15.78 5.41
C ASP A 8 -28.88 15.56 4.74
N ILE A 9 -28.81 15.92 3.47
CA ILE A 9 -27.62 15.76 2.62
C ILE A 9 -26.43 16.53 3.21
N ARG A 10 -26.66 17.71 3.79
CA ARG A 10 -25.58 18.53 4.38
C ARG A 10 -25.03 17.89 5.63
N LEU A 11 -25.91 17.45 6.54
CA LEU A 11 -25.49 16.77 7.76
C LEU A 11 -24.75 15.46 7.44
N THR A 12 -25.30 14.67 6.52
CA THR A 12 -24.70 13.40 6.08
C THR A 12 -23.32 13.63 5.46
N PHE A 13 -23.20 14.65 4.58
CA PHE A 13 -21.92 15.01 3.94
C PHE A 13 -20.87 15.41 4.97
N TRP A 14 -21.17 16.37 5.85
CA TRP A 14 -20.20 16.86 6.84
C TRP A 14 -19.83 15.78 7.86
N PHE A 15 -20.79 14.96 8.29
CA PHE A 15 -20.53 13.88 9.21
C PHE A 15 -19.65 12.79 8.58
N TYR A 16 -19.98 12.37 7.36
CA TYR A 16 -19.18 11.41 6.59
C TYR A 16 -17.77 11.93 6.31
N LEU A 17 -17.64 13.19 5.87
CA LEU A 17 -16.35 13.84 5.63
C LEU A 17 -15.51 13.85 6.91
N SER A 18 -16.10 14.26 8.03
CA SER A 18 -15.41 14.30 9.32
C SER A 18 -14.88 12.92 9.71
N ILE A 19 -15.73 11.90 9.68
CA ILE A 19 -15.34 10.52 9.97
C ILE A 19 -14.21 10.06 9.03
N ARG A 20 -14.33 10.32 7.72
CA ARG A 20 -13.31 9.95 6.73
C ARG A 20 -11.96 10.62 6.98
N VAL A 21 -11.95 11.91 7.32
CA VAL A 21 -10.72 12.64 7.66
C VAL A 21 -10.07 12.05 8.91
N PHE A 22 -10.84 11.80 9.97
CA PHE A 22 -10.31 11.19 11.19
C PHE A 22 -9.74 9.79 10.94
N ILE A 23 -10.46 8.93 10.21
CA ILE A 23 -9.97 7.59 9.85
C ILE A 23 -8.70 7.69 8.99
N GLY A 24 -8.65 8.63 8.04
CA GLY A 24 -7.48 8.87 7.20
C GLY A 24 -6.25 9.31 8.00
N MET A 25 -6.43 10.25 8.93
CA MET A 25 -5.35 10.71 9.82
C MET A 25 -4.81 9.59 10.70
N ILE A 26 -5.69 8.81 11.33
CA ILE A 26 -5.30 7.67 12.19
C ILE A 26 -4.58 6.61 11.36
N SER A 27 -5.08 6.28 10.18
CA SER A 27 -4.48 5.26 9.30
C SER A 27 -3.10 5.69 8.80
N GLY A 28 -2.95 6.95 8.37
CA GLY A 28 -1.67 7.48 7.89
C GLY A 28 -0.62 7.60 8.98
N THR A 29 -1.01 8.05 10.18
CA THR A 29 -0.10 8.14 11.33
C THR A 29 0.31 6.76 11.84
N ALA A 30 -0.64 5.83 11.94
CA ALA A 30 -0.34 4.44 12.31
C ALA A 30 0.65 3.80 11.33
N PHE A 31 0.46 4.00 10.03
CA PHE A 31 1.38 3.52 9.00
C PHE A 31 2.80 4.12 9.19
N ALA A 32 2.92 5.44 9.31
CA ALA A 32 4.20 6.12 9.47
C ALA A 32 4.96 5.68 10.73
N MET A 33 4.25 5.52 11.85
CA MET A 33 4.85 5.05 13.11
C MET A 33 5.26 3.58 13.03
N PHE A 34 4.43 2.73 12.43
CA PHE A 34 4.71 1.31 12.26
C PHE A 34 5.92 1.08 11.36
N GLU A 35 5.95 1.70 10.17
CA GLU A 35 7.10 1.61 9.25
C GLU A 35 8.38 2.15 9.89
N GLY A 36 8.29 3.28 10.59
CA GLY A 36 9.44 3.82 11.32
C GLY A 36 9.95 2.88 12.43
N ALA A 37 9.07 2.17 13.12
CA ALA A 37 9.45 1.16 14.11
C ALA A 37 10.10 -0.07 13.46
N VAL A 38 9.54 -0.56 12.36
CA VAL A 38 10.11 -1.67 11.57
C VAL A 38 11.53 -1.34 11.12
N ILE A 39 11.75 -0.17 10.52
CA ILE A 39 13.08 0.27 10.08
C ILE A 39 14.06 0.36 11.24
N ALA A 40 13.63 0.87 12.40
CA ALA A 40 14.47 0.94 13.59
C ALA A 40 14.92 -0.46 14.06
N ILE A 41 13.98 -1.41 14.14
CA ILE A 41 14.26 -2.80 14.55
C ILE A 41 15.19 -3.49 13.54
N LEU A 42 14.94 -3.32 12.24
CA LEU A 42 15.75 -3.92 11.19
C LEU A 42 17.18 -3.38 11.19
N ARG A 43 17.37 -2.09 11.49
CA ARG A 43 18.71 -1.49 11.65
C ARG A 43 19.47 -2.10 12.83
N GLU A 44 18.81 -2.25 13.97
CA GLU A 44 19.40 -2.83 15.18
C GLU A 44 19.85 -4.28 14.94
N HIS A 45 19.00 -5.08 14.31
CA HIS A 45 19.29 -6.49 14.02
C HIS A 45 20.02 -6.74 12.70
N LYS A 46 20.34 -5.70 11.92
CA LYS A 46 20.91 -5.79 10.56
C LYS A 46 20.14 -6.77 9.67
N ALA A 47 18.81 -6.75 9.77
CA ALA A 47 17.91 -7.64 9.05
C ALA A 47 17.44 -7.03 7.73
N ASP A 48 16.94 -7.87 6.82
CA ASP A 48 16.50 -7.48 5.48
C ASP A 48 15.03 -7.01 5.48
N TYR A 49 14.78 -5.83 4.92
CA TYR A 49 13.44 -5.25 4.84
C TYR A 49 12.52 -6.00 3.86
N GLY A 50 13.07 -6.53 2.76
CA GLY A 50 12.32 -7.34 1.80
C GLY A 50 11.79 -8.62 2.43
N LEU A 51 12.61 -9.31 3.23
CA LEU A 51 12.19 -10.46 4.02
C LEU A 51 11.10 -10.10 5.03
N GLN A 52 11.21 -8.96 5.72
CA GLN A 52 10.15 -8.49 6.62
C GLN A 52 8.84 -8.22 5.85
N ARG A 53 8.93 -7.57 4.69
CA ARG A 53 7.77 -7.23 3.85
C ARG A 53 7.12 -8.47 3.21
N MET A 54 7.89 -9.53 2.94
CA MET A 54 7.36 -10.80 2.45
C MET A 54 6.26 -11.35 3.37
N TYR A 55 6.42 -11.27 4.69
CA TYR A 55 5.39 -11.73 5.64
C TYR A 55 4.09 -10.93 5.54
N ALA A 56 4.15 -9.64 5.22
CA ALA A 56 2.96 -8.83 4.96
C ALA A 56 2.23 -9.31 3.70
N THR A 57 2.97 -9.63 2.62
CA THR A 57 2.40 -10.19 1.38
C THR A 57 1.72 -11.54 1.62
N ILE A 58 2.36 -12.43 2.39
CA ILE A 58 1.76 -13.73 2.77
C ILE A 58 0.46 -13.52 3.55
N GLY A 59 0.44 -12.57 4.50
CA GLY A 59 -0.77 -12.20 5.23
C GLY A 59 -1.90 -11.74 4.31
N GLY A 60 -1.60 -10.90 3.31
CA GLY A 60 -2.56 -10.46 2.29
C GLY A 60 -3.09 -11.63 1.44
N MET A 61 -2.20 -12.51 1.00
CA MET A 61 -2.53 -13.70 0.20
C MET A 61 -3.45 -14.69 0.93
N ILE A 62 -3.31 -14.83 2.25
CA ILE A 62 -4.15 -15.73 3.06
C ILE A 62 -5.46 -15.03 3.44
N SER A 63 -5.39 -13.78 3.90
CA SER A 63 -6.56 -13.06 4.42
C SER A 63 -7.61 -12.77 3.34
N SER A 64 -7.20 -12.50 2.10
CA SER A 64 -8.13 -12.18 1.00
C SER A 64 -9.05 -13.37 0.66
N PRO A 65 -8.56 -14.58 0.31
CA PRO A 65 -9.42 -15.75 0.08
C PRO A 65 -10.26 -16.15 1.29
N VAL A 66 -9.70 -16.08 2.50
CA VAL A 66 -10.44 -16.39 3.74
C VAL A 66 -11.60 -15.42 3.93
N SER A 67 -11.38 -14.12 3.70
CA SER A 67 -12.44 -13.12 3.79
C SER A 67 -13.53 -13.34 2.74
N GLY A 68 -13.15 -13.68 1.50
CA GLY A 68 -14.10 -14.00 0.42
C GLY A 68 -14.94 -15.22 0.76
N TRP A 69 -14.32 -16.30 1.23
CA TRP A 69 -15.03 -17.51 1.66
C TRP A 69 -16.03 -17.26 2.79
N LEU A 70 -15.66 -16.43 3.77
CA LEU A 70 -16.57 -16.04 4.86
C LEU A 70 -17.76 -15.22 4.36
N ILE A 71 -17.54 -14.32 3.40
CA ILE A 71 -18.62 -13.55 2.75
C ILE A 71 -19.55 -14.49 2.01
N ASP A 72 -19.02 -15.41 1.19
CA ASP A 72 -19.81 -16.34 0.39
C ASP A 72 -20.66 -17.25 1.29
N TYR A 73 -20.06 -17.81 2.36
CA TYR A 73 -20.75 -18.65 3.33
C TYR A 73 -21.91 -17.92 4.04
N ALA A 74 -21.68 -16.70 4.51
CA ALA A 74 -22.76 -15.93 5.14
C ALA A 74 -23.82 -15.50 4.13
N SER A 75 -23.41 -15.15 2.90
CA SER A 75 -24.33 -14.74 1.85
C SER A 75 -25.26 -15.87 1.41
N GLU A 76 -24.78 -17.12 1.41
CA GLU A 76 -25.59 -18.31 1.15
C GLU A 76 -26.67 -18.55 2.23
N ILE A 77 -26.35 -18.27 3.49
CA ILE A 77 -27.28 -18.41 4.62
C ILE A 77 -28.39 -17.36 4.57
N TYR A 78 -28.06 -16.10 4.25
CA TYR A 78 -29.00 -14.98 4.33
C TYR A 78 -29.69 -14.61 3.01
N GLY A 79 -29.20 -15.11 1.87
CA GLY A 79 -29.77 -14.85 0.55
C GLY A 79 -29.49 -13.43 -0.01
N TYR A 80 -28.61 -12.66 0.64
CA TYR A 80 -28.06 -11.39 0.15
C TYR A 80 -26.57 -11.31 0.47
N THR A 81 -25.82 -10.45 -0.23
CA THR A 81 -24.37 -10.31 0.00
C THR A 81 -24.09 -9.68 1.35
N ASP A 82 -23.63 -10.48 2.31
CA ASP A 82 -23.28 -10.02 3.66
C ASP A 82 -21.77 -9.87 3.84
N PHE A 83 -21.30 -8.63 3.95
CA PHE A 83 -19.89 -8.30 4.17
C PHE A 83 -19.49 -8.35 5.66
N SER A 84 -20.44 -8.48 6.58
CA SER A 84 -20.21 -8.44 8.03
C SER A 84 -19.10 -9.39 8.52
N PRO A 85 -19.03 -10.67 8.05
CA PRO A 85 -17.96 -11.58 8.46
C PRO A 85 -16.55 -11.09 8.13
N ALA A 86 -16.37 -10.45 6.98
CA ALA A 86 -15.08 -9.89 6.59
C ALA A 86 -14.69 -8.71 7.50
N PHE A 87 -15.66 -7.90 7.93
CA PHE A 87 -15.42 -6.83 8.90
C PHE A 87 -15.05 -7.38 10.28
N TYR A 88 -15.68 -8.46 10.74
CA TYR A 88 -15.30 -9.11 12.01
C TYR A 88 -13.91 -9.74 11.96
N LEU A 89 -13.56 -10.40 10.84
CA LEU A 89 -12.21 -10.90 10.61
C LEU A 89 -11.17 -9.77 10.67
N TYR A 90 -11.43 -8.67 9.96
CA TYR A 90 -10.57 -7.49 9.96
C TYR A 90 -10.39 -6.90 11.36
N ALA A 91 -11.49 -6.74 12.11
CA ALA A 91 -11.47 -6.23 13.48
C ALA A 91 -10.67 -7.15 14.42
N GLY A 92 -10.88 -8.46 14.35
CA GLY A 92 -10.13 -9.45 15.13
C GLY A 92 -8.63 -9.39 14.87
N LEU A 93 -8.22 -9.37 13.60
CA LEU A 93 -6.81 -9.26 13.22
C LEU A 93 -6.18 -7.94 13.70
N LYS A 94 -6.92 -6.83 13.65
CA LYS A 94 -6.45 -5.53 14.17
C LYS A 94 -6.26 -5.53 15.68
N ILE A 95 -7.15 -6.17 16.44
CA ILE A 95 -7.00 -6.31 17.90
C ILE A 95 -5.76 -7.13 18.24
N VAL A 96 -5.56 -8.27 17.58
CA VAL A 96 -4.36 -9.10 17.77
C VAL A 96 -3.10 -8.33 17.42
N SER A 97 -3.11 -7.61 16.29
CA SER A 97 -1.99 -6.75 15.89
C SER A 97 -1.69 -5.66 16.92
N ALA A 98 -2.70 -5.01 17.48
CA ALA A 98 -2.53 -4.01 18.53
C ALA A 98 -1.94 -4.61 19.82
N MET A 99 -2.39 -5.80 20.24
CA MET A 99 -1.83 -6.50 21.40
C MET A 99 -0.35 -6.85 21.20
N LEU A 100 0.03 -7.33 20.01
CA LEU A 100 1.43 -7.62 19.67
C LEU A 100 2.28 -6.35 19.62
N MET A 101 1.73 -5.21 19.16
CA MET A 101 2.47 -3.95 19.17
C MET A 101 2.82 -3.48 20.59
N LEU A 102 1.98 -3.77 21.60
CA LEU A 102 2.27 -3.43 23.00
C LEU A 102 3.48 -4.20 23.56
N THR A 103 3.88 -5.31 22.94
CA THR A 103 5.05 -6.09 23.38
C THR A 103 6.35 -5.67 22.68
N ILE A 104 6.28 -4.78 21.68
CA ILE A 104 7.46 -4.33 20.93
C ILE A 104 8.24 -3.32 21.78
N ASN A 105 9.50 -3.63 22.07
CA ASN A 105 10.39 -2.75 22.82
C ASN A 105 11.23 -1.89 21.86
N LEU A 106 11.04 -0.57 21.95
CA LEU A 106 11.74 0.45 21.12
C LEU A 106 12.69 1.32 21.95
N GLU A 107 13.12 0.87 23.14
CA GLU A 107 13.95 1.66 24.06
C GLU A 107 15.30 2.10 23.46
N PHE A 108 15.81 1.39 22.45
CA PHE A 108 17.02 1.76 21.71
C PHE A 108 16.84 3.02 20.83
N LYS A 109 15.60 3.48 20.62
CA LYS A 109 15.31 4.67 19.82
C LYS A 109 15.52 5.93 20.64
N VAL A 110 16.56 6.69 20.31
CA VAL A 110 16.85 7.98 20.95
C VAL A 110 15.71 8.97 20.68
N PRO A 111 15.14 9.62 21.70
CA PRO A 111 14.15 10.67 21.52
C PRO A 111 14.72 11.83 20.69
N ALA A 112 13.99 12.28 19.68
CA ALA A 112 14.38 13.45 18.90
C ALA A 112 14.21 14.71 19.75
N THR A 113 15.28 15.49 19.92
CA THR A 113 15.25 16.75 20.70
C THR A 113 14.65 17.90 19.91
N ASN A 114 14.79 17.89 18.57
CA ASN A 114 14.21 18.89 17.66
C ASN A 114 13.74 18.24 16.33
N VAL A 115 12.66 17.44 16.39
CA VAL A 115 12.11 16.70 15.24
C VAL A 115 11.99 17.56 13.97
N LEU A 116 11.44 18.77 14.11
CA LEU A 116 11.16 19.63 12.96
C LEU A 116 12.44 20.12 12.27
N SER A 117 13.45 20.52 13.04
CA SER A 117 14.74 20.96 12.51
C SER A 117 15.49 19.82 11.81
N ASP A 118 15.46 18.63 12.41
CA ASP A 118 16.11 17.44 11.86
C ASP A 118 15.46 17.02 10.54
N VAL A 119 14.12 17.00 10.49
CA VAL A 119 13.37 16.69 9.27
C VAL A 119 13.67 17.73 8.18
N VAL A 120 13.58 19.02 8.48
CA VAL A 120 13.88 20.08 7.51
C VAL A 120 15.31 19.97 6.97
N THR A 121 16.26 19.57 7.81
CA THR A 121 17.65 19.35 7.38
C THR A 121 17.77 18.18 6.41
N VAL A 122 17.07 17.07 6.67
CA VAL A 122 17.02 15.93 5.76
C VAL A 122 16.33 16.30 4.44
N LEU A 123 15.23 17.06 4.48
CA LEU A 123 14.50 17.52 3.30
C LEU A 123 15.30 18.46 2.39
N LYS A 124 16.34 19.13 2.92
CA LYS A 124 17.25 19.95 2.09
C LYS A 124 18.21 19.12 1.22
N LYS A 125 18.35 17.82 1.48
CA LYS A 125 19.18 16.94 0.65
C LYS A 125 18.49 16.71 -0.69
N ILE A 126 19.18 17.05 -1.79
CA ILE A 126 18.64 16.88 -3.15
C ILE A 126 18.23 15.42 -3.44
N GLU A 127 18.94 14.44 -2.85
CA GLU A 127 18.61 13.01 -2.98
C GLU A 127 17.25 12.65 -2.36
N ILE A 128 16.90 13.22 -1.21
CA ILE A 128 15.59 13.00 -0.56
C ILE A 128 14.47 13.59 -1.43
N VAL A 129 14.69 14.79 -1.96
CA VAL A 129 13.71 15.47 -2.81
C VAL A 129 13.49 14.68 -4.10
N ALA A 130 14.56 14.20 -4.74
CA ALA A 130 14.48 13.36 -5.93
C ALA A 130 13.77 12.02 -5.65
N LEU A 131 14.04 11.41 -4.49
CA LEU A 131 13.33 10.20 -4.06
C LEU A 131 11.84 10.46 -3.84
N PHE A 132 11.47 11.58 -3.24
CA PHE A 132 10.06 11.95 -3.01
C PHE A 132 9.31 12.21 -4.31
N LEU A 133 9.93 12.92 -5.27
CA LEU A 133 9.38 13.08 -6.62
C LEU A 133 9.22 11.72 -7.31
N THR A 134 10.21 10.85 -7.16
CA THR A 134 10.16 9.48 -7.71
C THR A 134 9.00 8.69 -7.12
N CYS A 135 8.85 8.70 -5.79
CA CYS A 135 7.76 8.01 -5.08
C CYS A 135 6.39 8.57 -5.44
N PHE A 136 6.28 9.89 -5.65
CA PHE A 136 5.05 10.53 -6.09
C PHE A 136 4.63 10.01 -7.48
N ILE A 137 5.55 9.99 -8.46
CA ILE A 137 5.23 9.52 -9.82
C ILE A 137 4.90 8.01 -9.82
N LEU A 138 5.68 7.19 -9.11
CA LEU A 138 5.38 5.76 -8.97
C LEU A 138 4.04 5.53 -8.27
N GLY A 139 3.75 6.32 -7.23
CA GLY A 139 2.48 6.30 -6.50
C GLY A 139 1.29 6.66 -7.38
N THR A 140 1.45 7.64 -8.28
CA THR A 140 0.43 7.99 -9.29
C THR A 140 0.14 6.85 -10.25
N ALA A 141 1.17 6.18 -10.77
CA ALA A 141 0.98 5.02 -11.63
C ALA A 141 0.31 3.86 -10.90
N TRP A 142 0.72 3.60 -9.65
CA TRP A 142 0.11 2.59 -8.78
C TRP A 142 -1.38 2.90 -8.52
N GLY A 143 -1.67 4.13 -8.08
CA GLY A 143 -3.01 4.58 -7.75
C GLY A 143 -3.97 4.57 -8.94
N TYR A 144 -3.45 4.86 -10.14
CA TYR A 144 -4.23 4.73 -11.38
C TYR A 144 -4.64 3.28 -11.64
N ILE A 145 -3.69 2.34 -11.59
CA ILE A 145 -3.97 0.91 -11.82
C ILE A 145 -4.97 0.40 -10.76
N GLU A 146 -4.74 0.66 -9.47
CA GLU A 146 -5.64 0.26 -8.39
C GLU A 146 -7.06 0.82 -8.53
N SER A 147 -7.20 2.06 -9.01
CA SER A 147 -8.50 2.70 -9.14
C SER A 147 -9.29 2.17 -10.33
N PHE A 148 -8.63 1.85 -11.45
CA PHE A 148 -9.29 1.60 -12.73
C PHE A 148 -9.18 0.17 -13.26
N LEU A 149 -8.23 -0.64 -12.81
CA LEU A 149 -8.00 -1.98 -13.36
C LEU A 149 -9.25 -2.85 -13.27
N PHE A 150 -9.91 -2.87 -12.11
CA PHE A 150 -11.10 -3.67 -11.90
C PHE A 150 -12.30 -3.19 -12.73
N TRP A 151 -12.41 -1.89 -12.96
CA TRP A 151 -13.40 -1.33 -13.87
C TRP A 151 -13.12 -1.74 -15.32
N LEU A 152 -11.88 -1.60 -15.78
CA LEU A 152 -11.46 -2.05 -17.12
C LEU A 152 -11.72 -3.54 -17.33
N LEU A 153 -11.40 -4.38 -16.36
CA LEU A 153 -11.65 -5.82 -16.44
C LEU A 153 -13.16 -6.12 -16.49
N GLN A 154 -13.96 -5.41 -15.71
CA GLN A 154 -15.41 -5.56 -15.74
C GLN A 154 -16.00 -5.18 -17.11
N ASP A 155 -15.52 -4.09 -17.72
CA ASP A 155 -15.95 -3.64 -19.04
C ASP A 155 -15.55 -4.62 -20.16
N LEU A 156 -14.44 -5.34 -19.98
CA LEU A 156 -14.00 -6.43 -20.86
C LEU A 156 -14.74 -7.77 -20.61
N GLY A 157 -15.70 -7.79 -19.68
CA GLY A 157 -16.48 -8.99 -19.34
C GLY A 157 -15.74 -9.99 -18.46
N ALA A 158 -14.73 -9.56 -17.70
CA ALA A 158 -14.05 -10.42 -16.74
C ALA A 158 -15.00 -10.94 -15.65
N SER A 159 -14.83 -12.19 -15.25
CA SER A 159 -15.49 -12.72 -14.06
C SER A 159 -14.86 -12.16 -12.80
N ARG A 160 -15.64 -12.09 -11.70
CA ARG A 160 -15.12 -11.71 -10.38
C ARG A 160 -13.99 -12.63 -9.91
N SER A 161 -14.04 -13.90 -10.28
CA SER A 161 -12.97 -14.88 -10.00
C SER A 161 -11.67 -14.49 -10.70
N LEU A 162 -11.71 -14.03 -11.95
CA LEU A 162 -10.53 -13.55 -12.67
C LEU A 162 -9.93 -12.31 -11.98
N MET A 163 -10.77 -11.38 -11.52
CA MET A 163 -10.34 -10.21 -10.75
C MET A 163 -9.70 -10.59 -9.41
N GLY A 164 -10.14 -11.67 -8.75
CA GLY A 164 -9.47 -12.18 -7.55
C GLY A 164 -8.13 -12.88 -7.85
N ILE A 165 -8.03 -13.54 -9.01
CA ILE A 165 -6.80 -14.22 -9.46
C ILE A 165 -5.69 -13.20 -9.73
N THR A 166 -6.00 -11.98 -10.21
CA THR A 166 -4.98 -10.94 -10.45
C THR A 166 -4.13 -10.66 -9.22
N ILE A 167 -4.80 -10.44 -8.07
CA ILE A 167 -4.16 -10.20 -6.76
C ILE A 167 -3.25 -11.38 -6.38
N THR A 168 -3.73 -12.60 -6.62
CA THR A 168 -2.97 -13.82 -6.29
C THR A 168 -1.71 -13.94 -7.16
N VAL A 169 -1.82 -13.68 -8.46
CA VAL A 169 -0.69 -13.72 -9.40
C VAL A 169 0.35 -12.66 -9.06
N GLY A 170 -0.07 -11.42 -8.78
CA GLY A 170 0.83 -10.35 -8.32
C GLY A 170 1.57 -10.73 -7.03
N GLY A 171 0.85 -11.30 -6.06
CA GLY A 171 1.42 -11.79 -4.80
C GLY A 171 2.45 -12.90 -4.99
N ILE A 172 2.11 -13.96 -5.74
CA ILE A 172 3.01 -15.09 -6.01
C ILE A 172 4.27 -14.63 -6.75
N ALA A 173 4.12 -13.79 -7.77
CA ALA A 173 5.26 -13.23 -8.50
C ALA A 173 6.12 -12.33 -7.60
N GLY A 174 5.49 -11.65 -6.62
CA GLY A 174 6.15 -10.77 -5.67
C GLY A 174 7.04 -11.48 -4.65
N LEU A 175 6.67 -12.70 -4.19
CA LEU A 175 7.38 -13.38 -3.10
C LEU A 175 8.87 -13.63 -3.40
N PRO A 176 9.27 -14.26 -4.52
CA PRO A 176 10.69 -14.47 -4.81
C PRO A 176 11.46 -13.16 -4.92
N LEU A 177 10.82 -12.13 -5.50
CA LEU A 177 11.46 -10.84 -5.71
C LEU A 177 11.65 -10.05 -4.41
N LEU A 178 10.74 -10.20 -3.44
CA LEU A 178 10.89 -9.66 -2.08
C LEU A 178 12.01 -10.35 -1.31
N VAL A 179 12.12 -11.68 -1.42
CA VAL A 179 13.24 -12.43 -0.80
C VAL A 179 14.58 -11.98 -1.37
N MET A 180 14.63 -11.72 -2.68
CA MET A 180 15.85 -11.31 -3.37
C MET A 180 16.06 -9.80 -3.40
N SER A 181 15.17 -8.98 -2.80
CA SER A 181 15.23 -7.53 -3.01
C SER A 181 16.49 -6.91 -2.45
N GLY A 182 16.96 -7.33 -1.26
CA GLY A 182 18.22 -6.84 -0.68
C GLY A 182 19.41 -7.09 -1.61
N PRO A 183 19.71 -8.35 -1.99
CA PRO A 183 20.78 -8.67 -2.92
C PRO A 183 20.68 -7.95 -4.29
N ILE A 184 19.47 -7.77 -4.81
CA ILE A 184 19.25 -7.01 -6.06
C ILE A 184 19.62 -5.53 -5.85
N ILE A 185 19.08 -4.90 -4.80
CA ILE A 185 19.31 -3.49 -4.48
C ILE A 185 20.80 -3.23 -4.20
N ASP A 186 21.48 -4.13 -3.50
CA ASP A 186 22.92 -4.01 -3.21
C ASP A 186 23.76 -4.11 -4.49
N ARG A 187 23.34 -4.94 -5.45
CA ARG A 187 24.08 -5.17 -6.69
C ARG A 187 23.90 -4.06 -7.72
N ILE A 188 22.67 -3.59 -7.93
CA ILE A 188 22.38 -2.61 -8.98
C ILE A 188 22.10 -1.20 -8.44
N GLY A 189 21.90 -1.04 -7.13
CA GLY A 189 21.69 0.26 -6.49
C GLY A 189 20.22 0.71 -6.47
N HIS A 190 19.85 1.45 -5.42
CA HIS A 190 18.48 1.90 -5.15
C HIS A 190 17.90 2.72 -6.32
N ALA A 191 18.64 3.71 -6.83
CA ALA A 191 18.19 4.57 -7.92
C ALA A 191 17.89 3.80 -9.22
N ASN A 192 18.74 2.81 -9.56
CA ASN A 192 18.53 1.99 -10.75
C ASN A 192 17.32 1.07 -10.61
N VAL A 193 17.08 0.51 -9.42
CA VAL A 193 15.86 -0.27 -9.14
C VAL A 193 14.61 0.58 -9.31
N LEU A 194 14.60 1.81 -8.81
CA LEU A 194 13.49 2.74 -8.98
C LEU A 194 13.26 3.08 -10.46
N PHE A 195 14.34 3.28 -11.22
CA PHE A 195 14.26 3.51 -12.68
C PHE A 195 13.69 2.31 -13.44
N ILE A 196 14.09 1.08 -13.09
CA ILE A 196 13.47 -0.14 -13.63
C ILE A 196 11.97 -0.19 -13.28
N GLY A 197 11.61 0.23 -12.06
CA GLY A 197 10.21 0.40 -11.65
C GLY A 197 9.42 1.31 -12.60
N PHE A 198 9.98 2.45 -13.01
CA PHE A 198 9.34 3.34 -13.99
C PHE A 198 9.14 2.67 -15.35
N ILE A 199 10.15 1.96 -15.86
CA ILE A 199 10.06 1.24 -17.13
C ILE A 199 8.93 0.22 -17.07
N PHE A 200 8.86 -0.56 -15.99
CA PHE A 200 7.82 -1.58 -15.84
C PHE A 200 6.43 -0.96 -15.66
N TYR A 201 6.29 0.17 -14.96
CA TYR A 201 5.02 0.90 -14.90
C TYR A 201 4.58 1.38 -16.29
N ALA A 202 5.50 1.93 -17.10
CA ALA A 202 5.17 2.34 -18.46
C ALA A 202 4.69 1.15 -19.31
N ILE A 203 5.38 0.00 -19.22
CA ILE A 203 4.97 -1.22 -19.92
C ILE A 203 3.59 -1.70 -19.44
N ARG A 204 3.34 -1.69 -18.12
CA ARG A 204 2.03 -2.09 -17.56
C ARG A 204 0.92 -1.18 -18.07
N LEU A 205 1.08 0.15 -17.99
CA LEU A 205 0.07 1.11 -18.40
C LEU A 205 -0.23 1.02 -19.90
N ILE A 206 0.81 0.96 -20.76
CA ILE A 206 0.64 0.74 -22.20
C ILE A 206 0.02 -0.64 -22.46
N GLY A 207 0.44 -1.65 -21.70
CA GLY A 207 -0.08 -3.00 -21.76
C GLY A 207 -1.59 -3.05 -21.53
N TYR A 208 -2.09 -2.43 -20.47
CA TYR A 208 -3.53 -2.33 -20.20
C TYR A 208 -4.30 -1.54 -21.27
N SER A 209 -3.67 -0.60 -21.99
CA SER A 209 -4.36 0.06 -23.12
C SER A 209 -4.54 -0.85 -24.35
N LEU A 210 -3.86 -2.00 -24.40
CA LEU A 210 -3.85 -2.90 -25.54
C LEU A 210 -4.55 -4.23 -25.25
N ILE A 211 -5.14 -4.42 -24.06
CA ILE A 211 -5.85 -5.65 -23.72
C ILE A 211 -7.27 -5.64 -24.30
N TYR A 212 -7.61 -6.73 -24.99
CA TYR A 212 -8.97 -7.03 -25.45
C TYR A 212 -9.52 -8.31 -24.81
N ASN A 213 -8.62 -9.19 -24.38
CA ASN A 213 -8.95 -10.39 -23.61
C ASN A 213 -8.58 -10.14 -22.14
N PRO A 214 -9.53 -10.25 -21.20
CA PRO A 214 -9.26 -9.93 -19.80
C PRO A 214 -8.19 -10.84 -19.17
N TRP A 215 -7.97 -12.06 -19.67
CA TRP A 215 -6.93 -12.96 -19.15
C TRP A 215 -5.50 -12.46 -19.42
N MET A 216 -5.31 -11.58 -20.41
CA MET A 216 -4.00 -10.98 -20.68
C MET A 216 -3.53 -10.06 -19.54
N CYS A 217 -4.43 -9.60 -18.68
CA CYS A 217 -4.07 -8.79 -17.52
C CYS A 217 -3.08 -9.49 -16.59
N LEU A 218 -3.13 -10.83 -16.49
CA LEU A 218 -2.32 -11.61 -15.57
C LEU A 218 -0.81 -11.43 -15.80
N ILE A 219 -0.40 -11.18 -17.06
CA ILE A 219 1.00 -10.90 -17.39
C ILE A 219 1.44 -9.57 -16.77
N PHE A 220 0.61 -8.53 -16.90
CA PHE A 220 0.89 -7.21 -16.35
C PHE A 220 0.75 -7.19 -14.82
N GLU A 221 -0.10 -8.04 -14.26
CA GLU A 221 -0.20 -8.24 -12.81
C GLU A 221 1.03 -8.96 -12.25
N ALA A 222 1.60 -9.93 -12.95
CA ALA A 222 2.87 -10.53 -12.53
C ALA A 222 4.00 -9.48 -12.48
N MET A 223 3.98 -8.48 -13.37
CA MET A 223 4.92 -7.35 -13.37
C MET A 223 4.75 -6.41 -12.17
N GLU A 224 3.64 -6.51 -11.44
CA GLU A 224 3.43 -5.77 -10.18
C GLU A 224 4.54 -6.05 -9.17
N SER A 225 5.07 -7.27 -9.17
CA SER A 225 6.22 -7.64 -8.35
C SER A 225 7.37 -6.63 -8.49
N VAL A 226 7.69 -6.20 -9.71
CA VAL A 226 8.76 -5.24 -9.97
C VAL A 226 8.35 -3.82 -9.58
N THR A 227 7.14 -3.41 -9.97
CA THR A 227 6.68 -2.01 -9.83
C THR A 227 6.24 -1.64 -8.41
N SER A 228 5.74 -2.61 -7.66
CA SER A 228 5.26 -2.46 -6.29
C SER A 228 6.24 -3.09 -5.32
N SER A 229 6.46 -4.41 -5.38
CA SER A 229 7.25 -5.09 -4.34
C SER A 229 8.71 -4.64 -4.31
N LEU A 230 9.42 -4.72 -5.45
CA LEU A 230 10.84 -4.37 -5.52
C LEU A 230 11.06 -2.86 -5.48
N ALA A 231 10.35 -2.08 -6.30
CA ALA A 231 10.52 -0.64 -6.35
C ALA A 231 10.13 0.05 -5.03
N PHE A 232 9.05 -0.39 -4.36
CA PHE A 232 8.69 0.16 -3.05
C PHE A 232 9.71 -0.24 -1.97
N THR A 233 10.22 -1.47 -2.00
CA THR A 233 11.30 -1.89 -1.10
C THR A 233 12.53 -1.01 -1.28
N ALA A 234 12.95 -0.76 -2.52
CA ALA A 234 14.05 0.16 -2.82
C ALA A 234 13.74 1.59 -2.36
N ALA A 235 12.51 2.08 -2.51
CA ALA A 235 12.13 3.41 -2.05
C ALA A 235 12.27 3.53 -0.52
N VAL A 236 11.73 2.56 0.22
CA VAL A 236 11.75 2.54 1.69
C VAL A 236 13.17 2.39 2.23
N THR A 237 13.97 1.46 1.69
CA THR A 237 15.36 1.26 2.13
C THR A 237 16.25 2.42 1.74
N TYR A 238 15.99 3.10 0.61
CA TYR A 238 16.73 4.30 0.23
C TYR A 238 16.38 5.47 1.15
N ALA A 239 15.09 5.67 1.42
CA ALA A 239 14.62 6.67 2.38
C ALA A 239 15.26 6.46 3.75
N ALA A 240 15.27 5.20 4.23
CA ALA A 240 15.98 4.82 5.43
C ALA A 240 17.46 5.20 5.31
N LYS A 241 18.17 4.80 4.24
CA LYS A 241 19.60 5.13 4.09
C LYS A 241 19.90 6.64 4.14
N LEU A 242 18.97 7.48 3.69
CA LEU A 242 19.11 8.94 3.67
C LEU A 242 18.68 9.62 4.98
N SER A 243 17.88 8.94 5.81
CA SER A 243 17.36 9.42 7.09
C SER A 243 18.24 9.02 8.28
N THR A 244 18.06 9.74 9.38
CA THR A 244 18.67 9.46 10.68
C THR A 244 17.70 8.66 11.55
N THR A 245 18.21 7.97 12.57
CA THR A 245 17.38 7.23 13.55
C THR A 245 16.27 8.09 14.19
N THR A 246 16.49 9.40 14.30
CA THR A 246 15.51 10.37 14.81
C THR A 246 14.46 10.80 13.78
N THR A 247 14.77 10.68 12.48
CA THR A 247 13.91 11.18 11.38
C THR A 247 13.26 10.06 10.56
N ASP A 248 13.63 8.79 10.75
CA ASP A 248 13.10 7.64 10.00
C ASP A 248 11.58 7.65 9.93
N SER A 249 10.88 7.71 11.07
CA SER A 249 9.41 7.69 11.10
C SER A 249 8.79 8.83 10.30
N SER A 250 9.38 10.02 10.35
CA SER A 250 8.89 11.20 9.62
C SER A 250 9.14 11.05 8.12
N ILE A 251 10.32 10.61 7.70
CA ILE A 251 10.67 10.43 6.29
C ILE A 251 9.86 9.28 5.68
N GLN A 252 9.69 8.16 6.38
CA GLN A 252 8.84 7.05 5.94
C GLN A 252 7.36 7.47 5.87
N GLY A 253 6.91 8.29 6.82
CA GLY A 253 5.56 8.87 6.78
C GLY A 253 5.34 9.77 5.56
N LEU A 254 6.30 10.64 5.23
CA LEU A 254 6.24 11.49 4.04
C LEU A 254 6.29 10.65 2.75
N LEU A 255 7.17 9.65 2.69
CA LEU A 255 7.26 8.73 1.57
C LEU A 255 5.95 7.99 1.35
N GLY A 256 5.38 7.40 2.42
CA GLY A 256 4.10 6.70 2.36
C GLY A 256 2.93 7.62 1.98
N GLY A 257 2.92 8.85 2.50
CA GLY A 257 1.93 9.86 2.15
C GLY A 257 1.98 10.26 0.66
N LEU A 258 3.19 10.40 0.10
CA LEU A 258 3.37 10.68 -1.33
C LEU A 258 3.03 9.47 -2.21
N TYR A 259 3.44 8.28 -1.81
CA TYR A 259 3.24 7.06 -2.60
C TYR A 259 1.78 6.59 -2.58
N PHE A 260 1.17 6.41 -1.40
CA PHE A 260 -0.17 5.84 -1.25
C PHE A 260 -1.28 6.91 -1.18
N GLY A 261 -0.97 8.11 -0.67
CA GLY A 261 -1.93 9.17 -0.44
C GLY A 261 -2.09 10.08 -1.67
N VAL A 262 -1.18 11.04 -1.81
CA VAL A 262 -1.26 12.12 -2.82
C VAL A 262 -0.98 11.61 -4.23
N GLY A 263 -0.04 10.67 -4.41
CA GLY A 263 0.13 9.97 -5.69
C GLY A 263 -0.93 8.89 -5.88
N GLY A 264 -1.30 8.17 -4.82
CA GLY A 264 -2.08 6.93 -4.92
C GLY A 264 -3.61 7.06 -5.04
N TYR A 265 -4.29 6.19 -4.27
CA TYR A 265 -5.71 5.84 -4.39
C TYR A 265 -6.67 7.01 -4.12
N HIS A 266 -6.29 7.95 -3.25
CA HIS A 266 -7.18 9.03 -2.84
C HIS A 266 -7.22 10.19 -3.84
N PHE A 267 -6.11 10.47 -4.51
CA PHE A 267 -6.01 11.54 -5.49
C PHE A 267 -6.66 11.19 -6.83
N ASN A 268 -6.48 9.95 -7.31
CA ASN A 268 -7.05 9.53 -8.59
C ASN A 268 -8.58 9.43 -8.56
N ARG A 269 -9.19 8.98 -7.46
CA ARG A 269 -10.66 9.05 -7.30
C ARG A 269 -11.20 10.48 -7.35
N LEU A 270 -10.49 11.44 -6.76
CA LEU A 270 -10.91 12.85 -6.77
C LEU A 270 -10.82 13.51 -8.16
N LEU A 271 -9.92 13.06 -9.03
CA LEU A 271 -9.74 13.63 -10.37
C LEU A 271 -10.70 13.08 -11.41
N PHE A 272 -11.18 11.85 -11.23
CA PHE A 272 -11.93 11.12 -12.26
C PHE A 272 -13.36 10.75 -11.85
N ASP A 273 -13.77 10.94 -10.58
CA ASP A 273 -15.18 10.85 -10.13
C ASP A 273 -15.90 12.22 -10.20
N VAL A 274 -15.71 12.99 -11.28
CA VAL A 274 -16.49 14.21 -11.61
C VAL A 274 -17.34 13.99 -12.85
#